data_AF-A0A6J7JBF0-F1
#
_entry.id   AF-A0A6J7JBF0-F1
#
_cell.length_a   1.000
_cell.length_b   1.000
_cell.length_c   1.000
_cell.angle_alpha   90.00
_cell.angle_beta   90.00
_cell.angle_gamma   90.00
#
_symmetry.space_group_name_H-M   'P 1'
#
loop_
_entity.id
_entity.type
_entity.pdbx_description
1 polymer ?
#
loop_
_entity_poly.entity_id
_entity_poly.type
_entity_poly.pdbx_seq_one_letter_code
_entity_poly.pdbx_strand_id
1 'polypeptide(L)' 'MDTELIVEKLRVIEEDLRDLAYDKLRDAATGDADAAKDEKRVLQARRAIEKAIRALDDMAENLE' A
#
# COMPACT_ATOMS: atom_id res chain seq x y z
N MET A 1 -7.62 -19.22 7.64
CA MET A 1 -8.88 -18.96 6.92
C MET A 1 -9.36 -17.50 6.96
N ASP A 2 -9.45 -16.79 8.09
CA ASP A 2 -9.85 -15.35 8.04
C ASP A 2 -8.69 -14.41 7.66
N THR A 3 -7.48 -14.72 8.10
CA THR A 3 -6.28 -13.92 7.87
C THR A 3 -5.82 -13.93 6.43
N GLU A 4 -5.89 -15.08 5.75
CA GLU A 4 -5.52 -15.21 4.33
C GLU A 4 -6.40 -14.33 3.43
N LEU A 5 -7.72 -14.32 3.65
CA LEU A 5 -8.64 -13.45 2.91
C LEU A 5 -8.38 -11.97 3.20
N ILE A 6 -8.00 -11.62 4.44
CA ILE A 6 -7.60 -10.25 4.78
C ILE A 6 -6.30 -9.88 4.03
N VAL A 7 -5.31 -10.76 4.01
CA VAL A 7 -4.04 -10.56 3.30
C VAL A 7 -4.28 -10.38 1.80
N GLU A 8 -5.14 -11.17 1.17
CA GLU A 8 -5.52 -11.01 -0.24
C GLU A 8 -6.10 -9.62 -0.52
N LYS A 9 -7.04 -9.16 0.30
CA LYS A 9 -7.62 -7.82 0.16
C LYS A 9 -6.59 -6.72 0.35
N LEU A 10 -5.70 -6.87 1.33
CA LEU A 10 -4.61 -5.92 1.57
C LEU A 10 -3.63 -5.87 0.41
N ARG A 11 -3.36 -6.99 -0.27
CA ARG A 11 -2.51 -7.02 -1.48
C ARG A 11 -3.13 -6.22 -2.63
N VAL A 12 -4.44 -6.35 -2.85
CA VAL A 12 -5.16 -5.52 -3.84
C VAL A 12 -5.05 -4.04 -3.49
N ILE A 13 -5.30 -3.67 -2.23
CA ILE A 13 -5.17 -2.27 -1.79
C ILE A 13 -3.73 -1.76 -1.93
N GLU A 14 -2.73 -2.59 -1.67
CA GLU A 14 -1.31 -2.24 -1.83
C GLU A 14 -0.99 -1.92 -3.30
N GLU A 15 -1.51 -2.71 -4.24
CA GLU A 15 -1.40 -2.49 -5.68
C GLU A 15 -2.10 -1.18 -6.09
N ASP A 16 -3.34 -0.96 -5.67
CA ASP A 16 -4.08 0.29 -5.95
C ASP A 16 -3.33 1.53 -5.43
N LEU A 17 -2.73 1.44 -4.24
CA LEU A 17 -1.91 2.53 -3.68
C LEU A 17 -0.61 2.74 -4.46
N ARG A 18 -0.05 1.69 -5.07
CA ARG A 18 1.13 1.80 -5.92
C ARG A 18 0.81 2.56 -7.21
N ASP A 19 -0.29 2.20 -7.85
CA ASP A 19 -0.75 2.85 -9.08
C ASP A 19 -1.10 4.31 -8.83
N LEU A 20 -1.81 4.59 -7.73
CA LEU A 20 -2.11 5.97 -7.33
C LEU A 20 -0.84 6.79 -7.06
N ALA A 21 0.19 6.20 -6.45
CA ALA A 21 1.47 6.90 -6.26
C ALA A 21 2.13 7.23 -7.60
N TYR A 22 2.09 6.32 -8.58
CA TYR A 22 2.62 6.59 -9.92
C TYR A 22 1.87 7.71 -10.63
N ASP A 23 0.54 7.76 -10.49
CA ASP A 23 -0.24 8.86 -11.06
C ASP A 23 0.12 10.20 -10.41
N LYS A 24 0.28 10.25 -9.08
CA LYS A 24 0.72 11.47 -8.39
C LYS A 24 2.14 11.89 -8.72
N LEU A 25 3.04 10.94 -8.92
CA LEU A 25 4.39 11.22 -9.41
C LEU A 25 4.35 11.83 -10.82
N ARG A 26 3.48 11.33 -11.69
CA ARG A 26 3.27 11.87 -13.04
C ARG A 26 2.71 13.29 -12.99
N ASP A 27 1.69 13.53 -12.16
CA ASP A 27 1.11 14.87 -11.96
C ASP A 27 2.17 15.86 -11.45
N ALA A 28 2.97 15.46 -10.46
CA ALA A 28 4.05 16.28 -9.92
C ALA A 28 5.10 16.66 -10.98
N ALA A 29 5.45 15.71 -11.86
CA ALA A 29 6.37 15.97 -12.97
C ALA A 29 5.83 16.99 -13.99
N THR A 30 4.50 17.17 -14.06
CA THR A 30 3.86 18.19 -14.90
C THR A 30 3.74 19.56 -14.24
N GLY A 31 4.23 19.71 -13.00
CA GLY A 31 4.28 21.00 -12.29
C GLY A 31 3.23 21.18 -11.19
N ASP A 32 2.46 20.13 -10.85
CA ASP A 32 1.57 20.17 -9.70
C ASP A 32 2.38 20.01 -8.39
N ALA A 33 2.57 21.12 -7.68
CA ALA A 33 3.34 21.16 -6.43
C ALA A 33 2.67 20.42 -5.26
N ASP A 34 1.34 20.22 -5.29
CA ASP A 34 0.62 19.50 -4.25
C ASP A 34 0.61 17.98 -4.52
N ALA A 35 0.70 17.56 -5.78
CA ALA A 35 0.81 16.15 -6.16
C ALA A 35 2.03 15.46 -5.52
N ALA A 36 3.16 16.14 -5.35
CA ALA A 36 4.34 15.56 -4.68
C ALA A 36 4.08 15.26 -3.18
N LYS A 37 3.26 16.10 -2.50
CA LYS A 37 2.88 15.86 -1.10
C LYS A 37 1.91 14.68 -1.02
N ASP A 38 0.99 14.59 -1.96
CA ASP A 38 0.02 13.51 -2.02
C ASP A 38 0.67 12.17 -2.38
N GLU A 39 1.60 12.13 -3.34
CA GLU A 39 2.43 10.95 -3.64
C GLU A 39 3.10 10.41 -2.37
N LYS A 40 3.74 11.31 -1.59
CA LYS A 40 4.38 10.94 -0.33
C LYS A 40 3.40 10.33 0.67
N ARG A 41 2.19 10.86 0.79
CA ARG A 41 1.14 10.32 1.67
C ARG A 41 0.65 8.95 1.20
N VAL A 42 0.47 8.77 -0.11
CA VAL A 42 0.08 7.49 -0.70
C VAL A 42 1.16 6.43 -0.44
N LEU A 43 2.44 6.76 -0.64
CA LEU A 43 3.55 5.84 -0.32
C LEU A 43 3.62 5.48 1.17
N GLN A 44 3.27 6.40 2.07
CA GLN A 44 3.17 6.11 3.50
C GLN A 44 2.05 5.12 3.80
N ALA A 45 0.88 5.30 3.20
CA ALA A 45 -0.23 4.35 3.32
C ALA A 45 0.17 2.97 2.77
N ARG A 46 0.80 2.90 1.59
CA ARG A 46 1.27 1.65 0.97
C ARG A 46 2.18 0.86 1.91
N ARG A 47 3.16 1.54 2.52
CA ARG A 47 4.09 0.93 3.50
C ARG A 47 3.37 0.44 4.77
N ALA A 48 2.31 1.11 5.20
CA ALA A 48 1.53 0.65 6.34
C ALA A 48 0.77 -0.65 6.01
N ILE A 49 0.23 -0.75 4.79
CA ILE A 49 -0.41 -1.98 4.30
C ILE A 49 0.60 -3.12 4.16
N GLU A 50 1.78 -2.88 3.58
CA GLU A 50 2.87 -3.88 3.51
C GLU A 50 3.23 -4.42 4.90
N LYS A 51 3.30 -3.56 5.93
CA LYS A 51 3.56 -3.98 7.30
C LYS A 51 2.42 -4.82 7.89
N ALA A 52 1.18 -4.45 7.60
CA ALA A 52 0.01 -5.20 8.05
C ALA A 52 -0.02 -6.61 7.42
N ILE A 53 0.27 -6.73 6.12
CA ILE A 53 0.39 -8.02 5.43
C ILE A 53 1.43 -8.90 6.12
N ARG A 54 2.65 -8.37 6.33
CA ARG A 54 3.73 -9.14 7.00
C ARG A 54 3.34 -9.61 8.39
N ALA A 55 2.72 -8.75 9.20
CA ALA A 55 2.30 -9.13 10.55
C ALA A 55 1.23 -10.22 10.55
N LEU A 56 0.35 -10.25 9.54
CA LEU A 56 -0.67 -11.29 9.40
C LEU A 56 -0.10 -12.60 8.85
N ASP A 57 0.83 -12.52 7.90
CA ASP A 57 1.57 -13.67 7.38
C ASP A 57 2.39 -14.33 8.51
N ASP A 58 3.16 -13.54 9.28
CA ASP A 58 3.90 -14.01 10.46
C ASP A 58 2.96 -14.68 11.49
N MET A 59 1.78 -14.10 11.73
CA MET A 59 0.81 -14.66 12.66
C MET A 59 0.25 -16.00 12.17
N ALA A 60 0.07 -16.18 10.85
CA ALA A 60 -0.38 -17.43 10.27
C ALA A 60 0.69 -18.53 10.39
N GLU A 61 1.96 -18.20 10.12
CA GLU A 61 3.10 -19.14 10.24
C GLU A 61 3.33 -19.61 11.68
N ASN A 62 3.07 -18.77 12.68
CA ASN A 62 3.23 -19.13 14.10
C ASN A 62 2.08 -19.99 14.66
N LEU A 63 1.02 -20.24 13.88
CA LEU A 63 -0.13 -21.07 14.27
C LEU A 63 -0.08 -22.49 13.68
N GLU A 64 0.85 -22.76 12.77
CA GLU A 64 1.12 -24.08 12.17
C GLU A 64 2.22 -24.85 12.94
#